data_AF-A0A8B4VVN9-F1
#
_entry.id   AF-A0A8B4VVN9-F1
#
_cell.length_a   1.000
_cell.length_b   1.000
_cell.length_c   1.000
_cell.angle_alpha   90.00
_cell.angle_beta   90.00
_cell.angle_gamma   90.00
#
_symmetry.space_group_name_H-M   'P 1'
#
loop_
_entity.id
_entity.type
_entity.pdbx_description
1 polymer ?
#
loop_
_entity_poly.entity_id
_entity_poly.type
_entity_poly.pdbx_seq_one_letter_code
_entity_poly.pdbx_strand_id
1 'polypeptide(L)'
;MSLLTHEENTRIAGEKITVYDYPDGTLAFKYGYRSLKYQVFDKLECLDQGQIVDNKRLGAVLKLAQSKMDELERDGKRDRSKKMPKRRAQARVQEQLRAINPVLVNPDEFRASLKR
;
A
#
# COMPACT_ATOMS: atom_id res chain seq x y z
N MET A 1 -10.20 -0.66 -17.59
CA MET A 1 -9.15 -1.65 -17.25
C MET A 1 -9.84 -2.96 -16.91
N SER A 2 -9.60 -4.04 -17.66
CA SER A 2 -10.24 -5.33 -17.44
C SER A 2 -9.76 -5.95 -16.11
N LEU A 3 -10.67 -6.02 -15.15
CA LEU A 3 -10.56 -6.94 -14.01
C LEU A 3 -10.48 -8.35 -14.61
N LEU A 4 -9.42 -9.11 -14.28
CA LEU A 4 -9.35 -10.51 -14.69
C LEU A 4 -10.64 -11.21 -14.24
N THR A 5 -11.23 -11.99 -15.13
CA THR A 5 -12.45 -12.75 -14.87
C THR A 5 -12.25 -13.64 -13.65
N HIS A 6 -13.21 -13.62 -12.72
CA HIS A 6 -13.18 -14.32 -11.43
C HIS A 6 -12.67 -15.78 -11.53
N GLU A 7 -12.94 -16.44 -12.66
CA GLU A 7 -12.54 -17.82 -12.96
C GLU A 7 -11.02 -18.05 -13.12
N GLU A 8 -10.25 -17.06 -13.56
CA GLU A 8 -8.79 -17.23 -13.66
C GLU A 8 -8.13 -17.17 -12.27
N ASN A 9 -8.66 -16.33 -11.39
CA ASN A 9 -8.18 -16.18 -10.02
C ASN A 9 -8.50 -17.42 -9.18
N THR A 10 -9.66 -18.06 -9.38
CA THR A 10 -10.01 -19.30 -8.68
C THR A 10 -9.10 -20.46 -9.03
N ARG A 11 -8.61 -20.53 -10.28
CA ARG A 11 -7.64 -21.57 -10.72
C ARG A 11 -6.24 -21.40 -10.12
N ILE A 12 -5.87 -20.18 -9.73
CA ILE A 12 -4.55 -19.87 -9.12
C ILE A 12 -4.62 -19.93 -7.59
N ALA A 13 -5.83 -19.96 -7.01
CA ALA A 13 -6.01 -20.02 -5.57
C ALA A 13 -5.43 -21.33 -5.00
N GLY A 14 -4.52 -21.21 -4.02
CA GLY A 14 -3.84 -22.35 -3.39
C GLY A 14 -2.58 -22.82 -4.12
N GLU A 15 -2.31 -22.31 -5.31
CA GLU A 15 -1.11 -22.66 -6.08
C GLU A 15 0.13 -21.85 -5.68
N LYS A 16 1.31 -22.42 -5.93
CA LYS A 16 2.58 -21.72 -5.68
C LYS A 16 2.86 -20.71 -6.79
N ILE A 17 3.07 -19.46 -6.40
CA ILE A 17 3.49 -18.38 -7.31
C ILE A 17 4.93 -17.97 -7.01
N THR A 18 5.66 -17.57 -8.05
CA THR A 18 7.01 -17.00 -7.91
C THR A 18 6.91 -15.49 -7.80
N VAL A 19 7.56 -14.94 -6.77
CA VAL A 19 7.63 -13.50 -6.53
C VAL A 19 9.03 -13.00 -6.90
N TYR A 20 9.09 -12.06 -7.84
CA TYR A 20 10.30 -11.34 -8.20
C TYR A 20 10.30 -9.98 -7.51
N ASP A 21 11.40 -9.69 -6.82
CA ASP A 21 11.60 -8.48 -6.04
C ASP A 21 12.75 -7.69 -6.64
N TYR A 22 12.44 -6.61 -7.35
CA TYR A 22 13.43 -5.84 -8.10
C TYR A 22 14.07 -4.73 -7.24
N PRO A 23 15.28 -4.26 -7.58
CA PRO A 23 15.96 -3.21 -6.81
C PRO A 23 15.29 -1.82 -6.84
N ASP A 24 14.42 -1.57 -7.81
CA ASP A 24 13.58 -0.37 -7.92
C ASP A 24 12.36 -0.40 -6.97
N GLY A 25 12.10 -1.55 -6.33
CA GLY A 25 10.96 -1.76 -5.43
C GLY A 25 9.74 -2.38 -6.11
N THR A 26 9.77 -2.55 -7.43
CA THR A 26 8.68 -3.18 -8.18
C THR A 26 8.58 -4.66 -7.86
N LEU A 27 7.35 -5.18 -7.81
CA LEU A 27 7.07 -6.60 -7.65
C LEU A 27 6.52 -7.17 -8.94
N ALA A 28 6.94 -8.39 -9.29
CA ALA A 28 6.27 -9.16 -10.33
C ALA A 28 5.89 -10.53 -9.78
N PHE A 29 4.66 -10.93 -10.06
CA PHE A 29 4.10 -12.22 -9.67
C PHE A 29 3.95 -13.08 -10.92
N LYS A 30 4.51 -14.29 -10.90
CA LYS A 30 4.39 -15.24 -12.01
C LYS A 30 3.84 -16.58 -11.55
N TYR A 31 3.00 -17.15 -12.40
CA TYR A 31 2.53 -18.53 -12.31
C TYR A 31 2.95 -19.26 -13.58
N GLY A 32 3.95 -20.15 -13.48
CA GLY A 32 4.64 -20.70 -14.63
C GLY A 32 5.27 -19.61 -15.50
N TYR A 33 4.86 -19.52 -16.76
CA TYR A 33 5.32 -18.48 -17.72
C TYR A 33 4.39 -17.25 -17.78
N ARG A 34 3.27 -17.26 -17.04
CA ARG A 34 2.28 -16.18 -17.05
C ARG A 34 2.60 -15.13 -15.99
N SER A 35 2.65 -13.86 -16.37
CA SER A 35 2.68 -12.73 -15.44
C SER A 35 1.28 -12.41 -14.94
N LEU A 36 1.13 -12.27 -13.62
CA LEU A 36 -0.12 -11.93 -12.96
C LEU A 36 -0.20 -10.42 -12.76
N LYS A 37 -1.37 -9.84 -13.05
CA LYS A 37 -1.67 -8.47 -12.63
C LYS A 37 -1.91 -8.47 -11.14
N TYR A 38 -1.39 -7.46 -10.45
CA TYR A 38 -1.61 -7.29 -9.02
C TYR A 38 -1.99 -5.84 -8.76
N GLN A 39 -2.65 -5.65 -7.62
CA GLN A 39 -2.90 -4.35 -7.03
C GLN A 39 -2.41 -4.40 -5.58
N VAL A 40 -1.81 -3.31 -5.11
CA VAL A 40 -1.44 -3.19 -3.71
C VAL A 40 -2.72 -3.08 -2.90
N PHE A 41 -2.94 -4.03 -2.00
CA PHE A 41 -4.07 -3.98 -1.09
C PHE A 41 -3.75 -3.01 0.06
N ASP A 42 -4.60 -1.99 0.23
CA ASP A 42 -4.53 -1.11 1.40
C ASP A 42 -5.13 -1.84 2.61
N LYS A 43 -4.31 -2.04 3.64
CA LYS A 43 -4.72 -2.78 4.84
C LYS A 43 -5.59 -1.96 5.77
N LEU A 44 -5.50 -0.64 5.70
CA LEU A 44 -6.33 0.29 6.47
C LEU A 44 -7.01 1.21 5.47
N GLU A 45 -7.87 0.65 4.64
CA GLU A 45 -8.65 1.43 3.67
C GLU A 45 -9.33 2.60 4.39
N CYS A 46 -9.18 3.81 3.84
CA CYS A 46 -9.83 4.99 4.37
C CYS A 46 -11.34 4.85 4.14
N LEU A 47 -12.07 4.46 5.18
CA LEU A 47 -13.52 4.44 5.16
C LEU A 47 -14.04 5.88 5.17
N ASP A 48 -14.82 6.26 4.16
CA ASP A 48 -15.61 7.48 4.20
C ASP A 48 -16.68 7.32 5.27
N GLN A 49 -16.52 8.07 6.37
CA GLN A 49 -17.40 8.01 7.53
C GLN A 49 -18.82 8.51 7.20
N GLY A 50 -19.02 9.17 6.05
CA GLY A 50 -20.29 9.77 5.65
C GLY A 50 -20.70 10.95 6.55
N GLN A 51 -21.87 11.53 6.28
CA GLN A 51 -22.40 12.61 7.11
C GLN A 51 -22.80 12.06 8.49
N ILE A 52 -22.19 12.59 9.54
CA ILE A 52 -22.58 12.31 10.93
C ILE A 52 -24.02 12.80 11.12
N VAL A 53 -24.96 11.87 11.17
CA VAL A 53 -26.37 12.14 11.51
C VAL A 53 -26.51 12.35 13.02
N ASP A 54 -27.45 13.21 13.45
CA ASP A 54 -27.75 13.58 14.85
C ASP A 54 -28.32 12.42 15.72
N ASN A 55 -27.96 11.19 15.40
CA ASN A 55 -28.32 10.03 16.20
C ASN A 55 -27.39 9.96 17.42
N LYS A 56 -27.94 10.30 18.59
CA LYS A 56 -27.24 10.44 19.88
C LYS A 56 -26.25 9.32 20.24
N ARG A 57 -26.45 8.10 19.72
CA ARG A 57 -25.59 6.94 20.04
C ARG A 57 -24.60 6.59 18.91
N LEU A 58 -24.91 6.93 17.66
CA LEU A 58 -24.06 6.58 16.51
C LEU A 58 -22.76 7.40 16.49
N GLY A 59 -22.83 8.69 16.85
CA GLY A 59 -21.64 9.55 16.89
C GLY A 59 -20.56 9.06 17.86
N ALA A 60 -20.95 8.48 19.01
CA ALA A 60 -19.99 7.91 19.97
C ALA A 60 -19.29 6.65 19.42
N VAL A 61 -20.04 5.79 18.72
CA VAL A 61 -19.50 4.58 18.10
C VAL A 61 -18.55 4.93 16.95
N LEU A 62 -18.93 5.91 16.12
CA LEU A 62 -18.10 6.39 15.02
C LEU A 62 -16.79 7.02 15.51
N LYS A 63 -16.81 7.81 16.60
CA LYS A 63 -15.59 8.32 17.23
C LYS A 63 -14.69 7.20 17.76
N LEU A 64 -15.27 6.19 18.40
CA LEU A 64 -14.52 5.03 18.88
C LEU A 64 -13.85 4.29 17.71
N ALA A 65 -14.57 4.09 16.60
CA ALA A 65 -14.04 3.46 15.40
C ALA A 65 -12.87 4.25 14.81
N GLN A 66 -13.00 5.58 14.72
CA GLN A 66 -11.93 6.45 14.24
C GLN A 66 -10.69 6.39 15.13
N SER A 67 -10.86 6.50 16.46
CA SER A 67 -9.73 6.37 17.40
C SER A 67 -9.01 5.02 17.28
N LYS A 68 -9.74 3.95 16.96
CA LYS A 68 -9.16 2.63 16.70
C LYS A 68 -8.41 2.56 15.37
N MET A 69 -8.91 3.22 14.33
CA MET A 69 -8.18 3.34 13.06
C MET A 69 -6.86 4.11 13.25
N ASP A 70 -6.89 5.23 13.98
CA ASP A 70 -5.71 6.04 14.29
C ASP A 70 -4.68 5.26 15.14
N GLU A 71 -5.14 4.40 16.06
CA GLU A 71 -4.29 3.48 16.82
C GLU A 71 -3.60 2.47 15.90
N LEU A 72 -4.33 1.85 14.97
CA LEU A 72 -3.76 0.90 14.01
C LEU A 72 -2.77 1.55 13.04
N GLU A 73 -3.02 2.80 12.65
CA GLU A 73 -2.09 3.57 11.83
C GLU A 73 -0.79 3.87 12.60
N ARG A 74 -0.89 4.35 13.85
CA ARG A 74 0.28 4.61 14.72
C ARG A 74 1.09 3.34 15.01
N ASP A 75 0.42 2.20 15.13
CA ASP A 75 1.07 0.90 15.29
C ASP A 75 1.78 0.40 14.01
N GLY A 76 1.73 1.17 12.92
CA GLY A 76 2.35 0.83 11.65
C GLY A 76 1.69 -0.39 11.00
N LYS A 77 0.39 -0.61 11.18
CA LYS A 77 -0.30 -1.76 10.55
C LYS A 77 -0.35 -1.65 9.03
N ARG A 78 -0.26 -0.43 8.48
CA ARG A 78 -0.02 -0.18 7.04
C ARG A 78 1.34 -0.71 6.60
N ASP A 79 2.36 -0.65 7.46
CA ASP A 79 3.73 -1.03 7.13
C ASP A 79 3.88 -2.52 6.82
N ARG A 80 4.96 -2.83 6.09
CA ARG A 80 5.34 -4.21 5.78
C ARG A 80 5.64 -4.99 7.06
N SER A 81 5.30 -6.27 7.06
CA SER A 81 5.63 -7.18 8.16
C SER A 81 7.14 -7.24 8.43
N LYS A 82 7.52 -7.12 9.70
CA LYS A 82 8.91 -7.22 10.18
C LYS A 82 9.51 -8.62 9.99
N LYS A 83 8.69 -9.65 9.72
CA LYS A 83 9.14 -11.04 9.46
C LYS A 83 9.58 -11.28 8.01
N MET A 84 9.39 -10.31 7.10
CA MET A 84 9.82 -10.45 5.71
C MET A 84 11.32 -10.16 5.54
N PRO A 85 11.97 -10.76 4.51
CA PRO A 85 13.35 -10.45 4.18
C PRO A 85 13.59 -8.94 3.99
N LYS A 86 14.69 -8.45 4.59
CA LYS A 86 15.09 -7.04 4.53
C LYS A 86 15.58 -6.69 3.12
N ARG A 87 15.02 -5.65 2.52
CA ARG A 87 15.37 -5.15 1.18
C ARG A 87 16.51 -4.13 1.23
N ARG A 88 17.70 -4.55 1.67
CA ARG A 88 18.87 -3.65 1.83
C ARG A 88 19.32 -3.02 0.50
N ALA A 89 19.19 -3.73 -0.61
CA ALA A 89 19.57 -3.22 -1.92
C ALA A 89 18.70 -2.04 -2.36
N GLN A 90 17.37 -2.11 -2.13
CA GLN A 90 16.43 -1.02 -2.45
C GLN A 90 16.71 0.22 -1.62
N ALA A 91 17.02 0.05 -0.33
CA ALA A 91 17.37 1.17 0.54
C ALA A 91 18.61 1.93 0.03
N ARG A 92 19.64 1.20 -0.41
CA ARG A 92 20.85 1.80 -1.01
C ARG A 92 20.56 2.54 -2.31
N VAL A 93 19.73 1.96 -3.18
CA VAL A 93 19.32 2.61 -4.44
C VAL A 93 18.52 3.88 -4.17
N GLN A 94 17.57 3.85 -3.22
CA GLN A 94 16.85 5.05 -2.81
C GLN A 94 17.78 6.12 -2.22
N GLU A 95 18.74 5.74 -1.38
CA GLU A 95 19.73 6.66 -0.81
C GLU A 95 20.57 7.34 -1.91
N GLN A 96 21.02 6.57 -2.91
CA GLN A 96 21.71 7.12 -4.08
C GLN A 96 20.82 8.08 -4.88
N LEU A 97 19.54 7.73 -5.09
CA LEU A 97 18.59 8.60 -5.77
C LEU A 97 18.31 9.90 -5.01
N ARG A 98 18.26 9.85 -3.66
CA ARG A 98 18.14 11.05 -2.80
C ARG A 98 19.37 11.95 -2.89
N ALA A 99 20.56 11.38 -3.02
CA ALA A 99 21.79 12.15 -3.21
C ALA A 99 21.83 12.89 -4.56
N ILE A 100 21.21 12.31 -5.59
CA ILE A 100 21.13 12.90 -6.93
C ILE A 100 19.97 13.90 -7.05
N ASN A 101 18.82 13.59 -6.44
CA ASN A 101 17.62 14.40 -6.52
C ASN A 101 17.19 14.90 -5.12
N PRO A 102 17.46 16.18 -4.78
CA PRO A 102 17.16 16.73 -3.47
C PRO A 102 15.65 16.76 -3.14
N VAL A 103 14.77 16.71 -4.16
CA VAL A 103 13.31 16.62 -3.97
C VAL A 103 12.91 15.33 -3.26
N LEU A 104 13.68 14.25 -3.43
CA LEU A 104 13.39 12.96 -2.82
C LEU A 104 13.87 12.84 -1.38
N VAL A 105 14.61 13.84 -0.86
CA VAL A 105 15.15 13.85 0.51
C VAL A 105 14.02 14.09 1.51
N ASN A 106 13.20 15.11 1.27
CA ASN A 106 12.02 15.46 2.06
C ASN A 106 10.78 15.49 1.12
N PRO A 107 10.21 14.33 0.77
CA PRO A 107 9.09 14.27 -0.17
C PRO A 107 7.87 15.07 0.31
N ASP A 108 7.66 15.17 1.62
CA ASP A 108 6.54 15.91 2.22
C ASP A 108 6.68 17.44 2.11
N GLU A 109 7.89 17.94 1.87
CA GLU A 109 8.18 19.38 1.69
C GLU A 109 8.07 19.81 0.23
N PHE A 110 8.06 18.85 -0.71
CA PHE A 110 8.01 19.15 -2.13
C PHE A 110 6.64 19.72 -2.53
N ARG A 111 6.63 21.01 -2.88
CA ARG A 111 5.47 21.66 -3.49
C ARG A 111 5.72 21.80 -4.99
N ALA A 112 5.06 20.95 -5.77
CA ALA A 112 5.04 21.11 -7.21
C ALA A 112 4.48 22.50 -7.55
N SER A 113 5.25 23.31 -8.30
CA SER A 113 4.70 24.55 -8.81
C SER A 113 3.67 24.20 -9.88
N LEU A 114 2.39 24.31 -9.53
CA LEU A 114 1.32 24.31 -10.53
C LEU A 114 1.55 25.56 -11.38
N LYS A 115 2.16 25.38 -12.56
CA LYS A 115 2.16 26.44 -13.58
C LYS A 115 0.70 26.68 -13.98
N ARG A 116 0.30 27.96 -13.89
CA ARG A 116 -0.96 28.52 -14.37
C ARG A 116 -1.18 28.22 -15.85
#